data_AF-A0A949CIL1-F1
#
_entry.id   AF-A0A949CIL1-F1
#
_cell.length_a   1.000
_cell.length_b   1.000
_cell.length_c   1.000
_cell.angle_alpha   90.00
_cell.angle_beta   90.00
_cell.angle_gamma   90.00
#
_symmetry.space_group_name_H-M   'P 1'
#
loop_
_entity.id
_entity.type
_entity.pdbx_description
1 polymer ?
#
loop_
_entity_poly.entity_id
_entity_poly.type
_entity_poly.pdbx_seq_one_letter_code
_entity_poly.pdbx_strand_id
1 'polypeptide(L)'
;MNQTSIDPGATLGVFGGGQLGRMFTQAAQRLGYRVIVFTDEVDSPASQVAHDTIQADYLDPAAVRSFAERVDVVTLEFENIAVEAIHRASEFTLVRPGIKVLSV
;
A
#
# COMPACT_ATOMS: atom_id res chain seq x y z
N MET A 1 18.05 -1.20 10.56
CA MET A 1 18.61 0.13 10.25
C MET A 1 17.43 1.09 10.24
N ASN A 2 17.45 2.15 11.06
CA ASN A 2 16.38 3.17 11.05
C ASN A 2 16.55 4.02 9.78
N GLN A 3 15.82 3.69 8.72
CA GLN A 3 15.72 4.57 7.56
C GLN A 3 14.75 5.70 7.95
N THR A 4 15.28 6.89 8.16
CA THR A 4 14.55 8.04 8.71
C THR A 4 13.80 8.84 7.63
N SER A 5 14.13 8.64 6.35
CA SER A 5 13.48 9.28 5.22
C SER A 5 13.27 8.30 4.06
N ILE A 6 12.21 8.55 3.30
CA ILE A 6 11.92 7.91 2.02
C ILE A 6 11.98 9.02 1.00
N ASP A 7 12.94 8.95 0.08
CA ASP A 7 13.24 10.05 -0.83
C ASP A 7 12.43 9.91 -2.14
N PRO A 8 12.12 11.02 -2.84
CA PRO A 8 11.48 10.99 -4.15
C PRO A 8 12.17 10.03 -5.14
N GLY A 9 11.39 9.34 -5.96
CA GLY A 9 11.83 8.22 -6.80
C GLY A 9 11.51 6.85 -6.20
N ALA A 10 11.31 6.76 -4.88
CA ALA A 10 10.82 5.55 -4.21
C ALA A 10 9.39 5.19 -4.62
N THR A 11 9.01 3.94 -4.37
CA THR A 11 7.69 3.35 -4.64
C THR A 11 6.92 3.17 -3.35
N LEU A 12 5.80 3.87 -3.21
CA LEU A 12 4.88 3.76 -2.08
C LEU A 12 3.78 2.73 -2.40
N GLY A 13 3.51 1.83 -1.47
CA GLY A 13 2.38 0.91 -1.51
C GLY A 13 1.17 1.49 -0.79
N VAL A 14 -0.03 1.32 -1.35
CA VAL A 14 -1.29 1.63 -0.68
C VAL A 14 -2.15 0.38 -0.64
N PHE A 15 -2.49 -0.09 0.57
CA PHE A 15 -3.59 -1.02 0.74
C PHE A 15 -4.91 -0.24 0.72
N GLY A 16 -5.76 -0.53 -0.25
CA GLY A 16 -7.02 0.17 -0.49
C GLY A 16 -7.03 0.94 -1.80
N GLY A 17 -8.11 0.74 -2.54
CA GLY A 17 -8.30 1.24 -3.89
C GLY A 17 -9.23 2.44 -4.02
N GLY A 18 -9.76 3.00 -2.93
CA GLY A 18 -10.83 4.00 -2.93
C GLY A 18 -10.38 5.45 -3.19
N GLN A 19 -11.28 6.40 -2.86
CA GLN A 19 -11.05 7.82 -3.12
C GLN A 19 -9.90 8.42 -2.30
N LEU A 20 -9.66 7.93 -1.08
CA LEU A 20 -8.57 8.43 -0.26
C LEU A 20 -7.23 7.93 -0.81
N GLY A 21 -7.19 6.68 -1.29
CA GLY A 21 -6.07 6.10 -2.00
C GLY A 21 -5.76 6.89 -3.28
N ARG A 22 -6.79 7.32 -4.02
CA ARG A 22 -6.64 8.18 -5.19
C ARG A 22 -6.03 9.53 -4.85
N MET A 23 -6.55 10.20 -3.81
CA MET A 23 -6.02 11.50 -3.36
C MET A 23 -4.57 11.39 -2.91
N PHE A 24 -4.23 10.33 -2.16
CA PHE A 24 -2.85 10.02 -1.78
C PHE A 24 -1.95 9.81 -2.99
N THR A 25 -2.39 8.99 -3.95
CA THR A 25 -1.62 8.64 -5.14
C THR A 25 -1.25 9.88 -5.95
N GLN A 26 -2.22 10.77 -6.18
CA GLN A 26 -1.99 12.01 -6.90
C GLN A 26 -1.04 12.97 -6.15
N ALA A 27 -1.11 13.01 -4.82
CA ALA A 27 -0.18 13.81 -4.02
C ALA A 27 1.25 13.24 -4.07
N ALA A 28 1.40 11.93 -3.89
CA ALA A 28 2.67 11.23 -3.96
C ALA A 28 3.36 11.42 -5.33
N GLN A 29 2.61 11.31 -6.43
CA GLN A 29 3.11 11.56 -7.79
C GLN A 29 3.66 12.98 -7.97
N ARG A 30 2.95 14.00 -7.46
CA ARG A 30 3.43 15.40 -7.53
C ARG A 30 4.73 15.63 -6.76
N LEU A 31 4.99 14.81 -5.75
CA LEU A 31 6.23 14.83 -4.96
C LEU A 31 7.34 13.95 -5.56
N GLY A 32 7.09 13.29 -6.69
CA GLY A 32 8.08 12.46 -7.40
C GLY A 32 8.12 10.99 -6.98
N TYR A 33 7.12 10.49 -6.25
CA TYR A 33 7.04 9.07 -5.88
C TYR A 33 6.28 8.25 -6.92
N ARG A 34 6.66 6.97 -6.99
CA ARG A 34 5.85 5.93 -7.63
C ARG A 34 4.83 5.39 -6.63
N VAL A 35 3.72 4.86 -7.12
CA VAL A 35 2.65 4.31 -6.27
C VAL A 35 2.13 3.02 -6.88
N ILE A 36 2.09 1.97 -6.06
CA ILE A 36 1.41 0.70 -6.36
C ILE A 36 0.22 0.57 -5.42
N VAL A 37 -0.96 0.30 -5.98
CA VAL A 37 -2.19 0.06 -5.21
C VAL A 37 -2.41 -1.44 -5.08
N PHE A 38 -2.83 -1.89 -3.90
CA PHE A 38 -3.36 -3.23 -3.68
C PHE A 38 -4.84 -3.13 -3.31
N THR A 39 -5.69 -3.83 -4.05
CA THR A 39 -7.15 -3.81 -3.86
C THR A 39 -7.76 -5.07 -4.43
N ASP A 40 -8.93 -5.48 -3.93
CA ASP A 40 -9.76 -6.54 -4.49
C ASP A 40 -10.72 -6.02 -5.58
N GLU A 41 -10.88 -4.71 -5.70
CA GLU A 41 -11.78 -4.07 -6.65
C GLU A 41 -11.15 -3.91 -8.05
N VAL A 42 -11.89 -4.33 -9.08
CA VAL A 42 -11.55 -4.02 -10.49
C VAL A 42 -11.73 -2.52 -10.72
N ASP A 43 -10.77 -1.88 -11.39
CA ASP A 43 -10.84 -0.47 -11.82
C ASP A 43 -11.15 0.52 -10.67
N SER A 44 -10.59 0.23 -9.50
CA SER A 44 -10.78 1.04 -8.30
C SER A 44 -10.33 2.51 -8.51
N PRO A 45 -10.92 3.50 -7.80
CA PRO A 45 -10.56 4.91 -7.97
C PRO A 45 -9.07 5.24 -7.90
N ALA A 46 -8.32 4.61 -7.00
CA ALA A 46 -6.87 4.78 -6.87
C ALA A 46 -6.10 4.08 -8.00
N SER A 47 -6.57 2.90 -8.43
CA SER A 47 -5.96 2.14 -9.53
C SER A 47 -5.94 2.90 -10.84
N GLN A 48 -6.97 3.71 -11.11
CA GLN A 48 -7.06 4.57 -12.30
C GLN A 48 -5.93 5.60 -12.45
N VAL A 49 -5.24 5.93 -11.34
CA VAL A 49 -4.17 6.94 -11.31
C VAL A 49 -2.85 6.38 -10.81
N ALA A 50 -2.80 5.12 -10.37
CA ALA A 50 -1.58 4.48 -9.88
C ALA A 50 -0.60 4.15 -11.02
N HIS A 51 0.66 3.90 -10.66
CA HIS A 51 1.64 3.42 -11.64
C HIS A 51 1.48 1.94 -11.92
N ASP A 52 0.95 1.21 -10.94
CA ASP A 52 0.61 -0.20 -11.05
C ASP A 52 -0.45 -0.57 -10.00
N THR A 53 -1.15 -1.68 -10.21
CA THR A 53 -2.15 -2.22 -9.31
C THR A 53 -1.96 -3.74 -9.19
N ILE A 54 -1.99 -4.23 -7.95
CA ILE A 54 -2.18 -5.65 -7.67
C ILE A 54 -3.63 -5.83 -7.27
N GLN A 55 -4.39 -6.47 -8.16
CA GLN A 55 -5.77 -6.81 -7.89
C GLN A 55 -5.86 -8.22 -7.30
N ALA A 56 -6.14 -8.34 -6.00
CA ALA A 56 -6.22 -9.62 -5.31
C ALA A 56 -6.98 -9.49 -3.97
N ASP A 57 -7.41 -10.63 -3.43
CA ASP A 57 -7.92 -10.71 -2.07
C ASP A 57 -6.80 -10.39 -1.06
N TYR A 58 -7.10 -9.60 -0.02
CA TYR A 58 -6.15 -9.27 1.04
C TYR A 58 -5.67 -10.49 1.84
N LEU A 59 -6.43 -11.58 1.81
CA LEU A 59 -6.07 -12.86 2.42
C LEU A 59 -5.26 -13.76 1.49
N ASP A 60 -4.92 -13.34 0.26
CA ASP A 60 -3.97 -14.06 -0.59
C ASP A 60 -2.53 -13.74 -0.15
N PRO A 61 -1.84 -14.67 0.55
CA PRO A 61 -0.51 -14.41 1.08
C PRO A 61 0.53 -14.23 -0.03
N ALA A 62 0.33 -14.86 -1.19
CA ALA A 62 1.27 -14.75 -2.31
C ALA A 62 1.14 -13.37 -2.98
N ALA A 63 -0.09 -12.88 -3.15
CA ALA A 63 -0.33 -11.54 -3.67
C ALA A 63 0.19 -10.46 -2.72
N VAL A 64 -0.09 -10.57 -1.42
CA VAL A 64 0.38 -9.63 -0.40
C VAL A 64 1.91 -9.59 -0.34
N ARG A 65 2.57 -10.76 -0.39
CA ARG A 65 4.03 -10.84 -0.48
C ARG A 65 4.54 -10.16 -1.75
N SER A 66 3.98 -10.52 -2.91
CA SER A 66 4.39 -9.91 -4.18
C SER A 66 4.24 -8.40 -4.18
N PHE A 67 3.22 -7.87 -3.51
CA PHE A 67 3.03 -6.44 -3.33
C PHE A 67 4.10 -5.82 -2.44
N ALA A 68 4.31 -6.39 -1.25
CA ALA A 68 5.25 -5.88 -0.27
C ALA A 68 6.70 -5.87 -0.77
N GLU A 69 7.09 -6.85 -1.58
CA GLU A 69 8.43 -6.91 -2.19
C GLU A 69 8.66 -5.87 -3.31
N ARG A 70 7.60 -5.22 -3.80
CA ARG A 70 7.66 -4.25 -4.91
C ARG A 70 7.64 -2.78 -4.46
N VAL A 71 7.55 -2.52 -3.16
CA VAL A 71 7.37 -1.18 -2.59
C VAL A 71 8.36 -0.94 -1.44
N ASP A 72 8.79 0.31 -1.29
CA ASP A 72 9.72 0.73 -0.24
C ASP A 72 9.04 0.93 1.12
N VAL A 73 7.75 1.27 1.11
CA VAL A 73 6.89 1.41 2.30
C VAL A 73 5.44 1.19 1.91
N VAL A 74 4.62 0.71 2.84
CA VAL A 74 3.18 0.56 2.68
C VAL A 74 2.44 1.51 3.63
N THR A 75 1.39 2.14 3.11
CA THR A 75 0.36 2.82 3.89
C THR A 75 -1.00 2.15 3.72
N LEU A 76 -1.91 2.48 4.63
CA LEU A 76 -3.29 2.01 4.64
C LEU A 76 -4.21 3.17 4.23
N GLU A 77 -5.21 2.87 3.41
CA GLU A 77 -6.25 3.84 3.06
C GLU A 77 -7.39 3.86 4.10
N PHE A 78 -7.81 2.70 4.60
CA PHE A 78 -9.02 2.54 5.42
C PHE A 78 -8.79 1.55 6.57
N GLU A 79 -9.68 1.55 7.56
CA GLU A 79 -9.53 0.80 8.81
C GLU A 79 -9.89 -0.69 8.73
N ASN A 80 -10.70 -1.09 7.75
CA ASN A 80 -11.22 -2.46 7.62
C ASN A 80 -10.30 -3.40 6.82
N ILE A 81 -9.01 -3.10 6.75
CA ILE A 81 -8.03 -3.97 6.11
C ILE A 81 -7.74 -5.15 7.03
N ALA A 82 -7.74 -6.36 6.47
CA ALA A 82 -7.44 -7.57 7.24
C ALA A 82 -6.10 -7.41 7.96
N VAL A 83 -6.10 -7.55 9.29
CA VAL A 83 -4.89 -7.45 10.12
C VAL A 83 -3.83 -8.47 9.67
N GLU A 84 -4.26 -9.63 9.17
CA GLU A 84 -3.37 -10.62 8.58
C GLU A 84 -2.60 -10.07 7.38
N ALA A 85 -3.25 -9.35 6.46
CA ALA A 85 -2.59 -8.74 5.30
C ALA A 85 -1.51 -7.74 5.73
N ILE A 86 -1.80 -6.94 6.75
CA ILE A 86 -0.86 -5.97 7.34
C ILE A 86 0.32 -6.69 7.98
N HIS A 87 0.05 -7.75 8.76
CA HIS A 87 1.09 -8.57 9.36
C HIS A 87 2.01 -9.16 8.29
N ARG A 88 1.44 -9.80 7.27
CA ARG A 88 2.17 -10.40 6.16
C ARG A 88 3.03 -9.38 5.43
N ALA A 89 2.48 -8.23 5.06
CA ALA A 89 3.27 -7.18 4.41
C ALA A 89 4.42 -6.68 5.29
N SER A 90 4.20 -6.59 6.60
CA SER A 90 5.23 -6.17 7.57
C SER A 90 6.40 -7.14 7.72
N GLU A 91 6.26 -8.39 7.25
CA GLU A 91 7.36 -9.35 7.17
C GLU A 91 8.37 -8.99 6.05
N PHE A 92 7.95 -8.21 5.05
CA PHE A 92 8.75 -7.92 3.85
C PHE A 92 9.08 -6.44 3.65
N THR A 93 8.24 -5.53 4.12
CA THR A 93 8.44 -4.08 3.97
C THR A 93 7.92 -3.30 5.18
N LEU A 94 8.29 -2.03 5.29
CA LEU A 94 7.80 -1.18 6.37
C LEU A 94 6.33 -0.81 6.14
N VAL A 95 5.47 -1.06 7.14
CA VAL A 95 4.06 -0.63 7.09
C VAL A 95 3.83 0.50 8.09
N ARG A 96 3.25 1.61 7.62
CA ARG A 96 2.91 2.79 8.42
C ARG A 96 1.47 3.26 8.10
N PRO A 97 0.61 3.46 9.10
CA PRO A 97 0.81 3.16 10.52
C PRO A 97 1.06 1.66 10.75
N GLY A 98 1.74 1.34 11.85
CA GLY A 98 2.05 -0.05 12.19
C GLY A 98 0.81 -0.82 12.64
N ILE A 99 0.91 -2.16 12.67
CA ILE A 99 -0.19 -3.10 12.94
C ILE A 99 -1.01 -2.80 14.20
N LYS A 100 -0.39 -2.19 15.22
CA LYS A 100 -1.05 -1.87 16.50
C LYS A 100 -2.22 -0.89 16.38
N VAL A 101 -2.32 -0.13 15.29
CA VAL A 101 -3.40 0.83 15.08
C VAL A 101 -4.74 0.13 14.81
N LEU A 102 -4.72 -1.10 14.29
CA LEU A 102 -5.92 -1.87 13.94
C LEU A 102 -6.07 -3.17 14.72
N SER A 103 -5.13 -3.49 15.63
CA SER A 103 -5.28 -4.60 16.57
C SER A 103 -6.23 -4.20 17.70
N VAL A 104 -7.37 -4.88 17.81
CA VAL A 104 -8.33 -4.77 18.93
C VAL A 104 -8.12 -5.93 19.90
#